data_AF-A0A1B1NH06-F1
#
_entry.id   AF-A0A1B1NH06-F1
#
_cell.length_a   1.000
_cell.length_b   1.000
_cell.length_c   1.000
_cell.angle_alpha   90.00
_cell.angle_beta   90.00
_cell.angle_gamma   90.00
#
_symmetry.space_group_name_H-M   'P 1'
#
loop_
_entity.id
_entity.type
_entity.pdbx_description
1 polymer ?
#
loop_
_entity_poly.entity_id
_entity_poly.type
_entity_poly.pdbx_seq_one_letter_code
_entity_poly.pdbx_strand_id
1 'polypeptide(L)' 'MGFAREVGDKLVFMADGVICEEGDPREVLGNPQKARTQEFLAKVL' A
#
# COMPACT_ATOMS: atom_id res chain seq x y z
N MET A 1 -6.40 -6.42 -6.07
CA MET A 1 -5.14 -6.31 -5.29
C MET A 1 -4.60 -7.65 -4.74
N GLY A 2 -5.20 -8.82 -5.05
CA GLY A 2 -4.72 -10.12 -4.53
C GLY A 2 -3.29 -10.48 -4.94
N PHE A 3 -2.89 -10.15 -6.17
CA PHE A 3 -1.55 -10.45 -6.70
C PHE A 3 -0.41 -9.82 -5.88
N ALA A 4 -0.52 -8.54 -5.53
CA ALA A 4 0.51 -7.86 -4.72
C ALA A 4 0.58 -8.43 -3.28
N ARG A 5 -0.54 -8.91 -2.75
CA ARG A 5 -0.62 -9.52 -1.42
C ARG A 5 -0.05 -10.94 -1.37
N GLU A 6 -0.18 -11.71 -2.45
CA GLU A 6 0.20 -13.13 -2.49
C GLU A 6 1.62 -13.39 -3.00
N VAL A 7 2.17 -12.50 -3.83
CA VAL A 7 3.45 -12.76 -4.53
C VAL A 7 4.48 -11.66 -4.31
N GLY A 8 4.09 -10.52 -3.73
CA GLY A 8 5.00 -9.40 -3.50
C GLY A 8 5.85 -9.59 -2.24
N ASP A 9 7.14 -9.32 -2.35
CA ASP A 9 8.05 -9.25 -1.18
C ASP A 9 8.07 -7.85 -0.55
N LYS A 10 7.81 -6.81 -1.35
CA LYS A 10 7.77 -5.41 -0.91
C LYS A 10 6.72 -4.63 -1.69
N LEU A 11 5.92 -3.83 -1.01
CA LEU A 11 4.98 -2.88 -1.59
C LEU A 11 5.47 -1.45 -1.35
N VAL A 12 5.39 -0.63 -2.38
CA VAL A 12 5.73 0.80 -2.32
C VAL A 12 4.54 1.58 -2.85
N PHE A 13 3.96 2.42 -2.00
CA PHE A 13 2.94 3.38 -2.36
C PHE A 13 3.57 4.75 -2.61
N MET A 14 3.33 5.30 -3.79
CA MET A 14 3.85 6.59 -4.22
C MET A 14 2.72 7.54 -4.60
N ALA A 15 2.84 8.79 -4.19
CA ALA A 15 1.94 9.88 -4.58
C ALA A 15 2.75 11.18 -4.74
N ASP A 16 2.32 12.08 -5.62
CA ASP A 16 3.01 13.36 -5.92
C ASP A 16 4.51 13.21 -6.24
N GLY A 17 4.91 12.08 -6.83
CA GLY A 17 6.31 11.80 -7.15
C GLY A 17 7.18 11.43 -5.95
N VAL A 18 6.60 11.19 -4.77
CA VAL A 18 7.33 10.75 -3.56
C VAL A 18 6.84 9.39 -3.07
N ILE A 19 7.72 8.66 -2.37
CA ILE A 19 7.33 7.45 -1.64
C ILE A 19 6.61 7.90 -0.36
N CYS A 20 5.33 7.55 -0.25
CA CYS A 20 4.52 7.86 0.92
C CYS A 20 4.58 6.74 1.96
N GLU A 21 4.57 5.49 1.51
CA GLU A 21 4.64 4.32 2.39
C GLU A 21 5.29 3.15 1.67
N GLU A 22 6.11 2.37 2.37
CA GLU A 22 6.68 1.13 1.86
C GLU A 22 6.78 0.08 2.97
N GLY A 23 6.64 -1.20 2.61
CA GLY A 23 6.67 -2.29 3.58
C GLY A 23 6.21 -3.64 3.01
N ASP A 24 5.94 -4.61 3.89
CA ASP A 24 5.36 -5.88 3.47
C ASP A 24 3.96 -5.62 2.87
N PRO A 25 3.63 -6.18 1.70
CA PRO A 25 2.33 -5.95 1.08
C PRO A 25 1.14 -6.33 1.98
N ARG A 26 1.28 -7.36 2.83
CA ARG A 26 0.23 -7.79 3.75
C ARG A 26 -0.01 -6.76 4.85
N GLU A 27 1.03 -6.08 5.30
CA GLU A 27 0.94 -5.01 6.28
C GLU A 27 0.41 -3.72 5.64
N VAL A 28 0.97 -3.29 4.52
CA VAL A 28 0.56 -2.02 3.89
C VAL A 28 -0.87 -2.10 3.32
N LEU A 29 -1.30 -3.26 2.82
CA LEU A 29 -2.68 -3.43 2.32
C LEU A 29 -3.69 -3.76 3.42
N GLY A 30 -3.27 -4.46 4.48
CA GLY A 30 -4.16 -4.91 5.55
C GLY A 30 -4.26 -3.95 6.74
N ASN A 31 -3.19 -3.21 7.02
CA ASN A 31 -3.07 -2.25 8.11
C ASN A 31 -2.16 -1.06 7.72
N PRO A 32 -2.51 -0.30 6.65
CA PRO A 32 -1.75 0.87 6.23
C PRO A 32 -1.58 1.88 7.37
N GLN A 33 -0.37 2.38 7.59
CA GLN A 33 -0.05 3.31 8.67
C GLN A 33 -0.14 4.78 8.25
N LYS A 34 -0.08 5.08 6.95
CA LYS A 34 -0.19 6.46 6.47
C LYS A 34 -1.62 6.76 6.05
N ALA A 35 -2.13 7.90 6.51
CA ALA A 35 -3.46 8.41 6.15
C ALA A 35 -3.68 8.47 4.63
N ARG A 36 -2.65 8.87 3.87
CA ARG A 36 -2.73 8.95 2.41
C ARG A 36 -2.86 7.59 1.73
N THR A 37 -2.18 6.57 2.26
CA THR A 37 -2.31 5.19 1.79
C THR A 37 -3.68 4.63 2.14
N GLN A 38 -4.18 4.90 3.35
CA GLN A 38 -5.55 4.53 3.77
C GLN A 38 -6.60 5.13 2.84
N GLU A 39 -6.53 6.43 2.56
CA GLU A 39 -7.45 7.12 1.65
C GLU A 39 -7.42 6.54 0.23
N PHE A 40 -6.22 6.20 -0.27
CA PHE A 40 -6.07 5.58 -1.57
C PHE A 40 -6.69 4.18 -1.60
N LEU A 41 -6.35 3.33 -0.62
CA LEU A 41 -6.87 1.98 -0.53
C LEU A 41 -8.39 1.96 -0.35
N ALA A 42 -8.97 2.89 0.42
CA ALA A 42 -10.42 3.01 0.59
C ALA A 42 -11.19 3.40 -0.69
N LYS A 43 -10.51 3.94 -1.71
CA LYS A 43 -11.11 4.26 -3.01
C LYS A 43 -10.94 3.15 -4.05
N VAL A 44 -10.00 2.24 -3.82
CA VAL A 44 -9.57 1.21 -4.79
C VAL A 44 -10.01 -0.19 -4.36
N LEU A 45 -10.22 -0.40 -3.05
CA LEU A 45 -10.81 -1.60 -2.45
C LEU A 45 -12.31 -1.42 -2.27
#